data_AF-X8DNV5-F1
#
_entry.id   AF-X8DNV5-F1
#
_cell.length_a   1.000
_cell.length_b   1.000
_cell.length_c   1.000
_cell.angle_alpha   90.00
_cell.angle_beta   90.00
_cell.angle_gamma   90.00
#
_symmetry.space_group_name_H-M   'P 1'
#
loop_
_entity.id
_entity.type
_entity.pdbx_description
1 polymer ?
#
loop_
_entity_poly.entity_id
_entity_poly.type
_entity_poly.pdbx_seq_one_letter_code
_entity_poly.pdbx_strand_id
1 'polypeptide(L)'
;MRGFAETDEPGLWVAHDRLGSDTLIYTRTESNAESGTVDYHCAWDQGDHLWMIYLMRVVDAQVVLNKPGSVVLWTNCHHPFYDENPYPETAPPQRKPWVGDFWDMFGAGHMLELLNLKAIAEYRHSHGLPIVPEWMK
;
A
#
# COMPACT_ATOMS: atom_id res chain seq x y z
N MET A 1 6.49 4.95 0.32
CA MET A 1 6.36 5.26 -1.12
C MET A 1 6.28 6.77 -1.38
N ARG A 2 7.04 7.30 -2.35
CA ARG A 2 7.04 8.73 -2.75
C ARG A 2 7.35 8.89 -4.24
N GLY A 3 6.95 10.03 -4.83
CA GLY A 3 7.27 10.36 -6.22
C GLY A 3 6.51 9.52 -7.24
N PHE A 4 5.21 9.33 -7.01
CA PHE A 4 4.35 8.55 -7.90
C PHE A 4 4.28 9.17 -9.29
N ALA A 5 4.43 8.33 -10.31
CA ALA A 5 4.19 8.65 -11.71
C ALA A 5 3.46 7.46 -12.36
N GLU A 6 2.53 7.75 -13.26
CA GLU A 6 1.88 6.70 -14.06
C GLU A 6 2.87 6.15 -15.09
N THR A 7 2.82 4.84 -15.33
CA THR A 7 3.63 4.19 -16.37
C THR A 7 2.96 4.30 -17.74
N ASP A 8 3.56 3.71 -18.77
CA ASP A 8 2.92 3.60 -20.09
C ASP A 8 1.68 2.67 -20.07
N GLU A 9 1.52 1.85 -19.03
CA GLU A 9 0.31 1.07 -18.79
C GLU A 9 -0.66 1.85 -17.89
N PRO A 10 -1.88 2.19 -18.39
CA PRO A 10 -2.86 2.96 -17.62
C PRO A 10 -3.24 2.29 -16.29
N GLY A 11 -3.27 3.08 -15.21
CA GLY A 11 -3.59 2.63 -13.86
C GLY A 11 -2.47 1.88 -13.15
N LEU A 12 -1.33 1.63 -13.81
CA LEU A 12 -0.11 1.16 -13.17
C LEU A 12 0.79 2.36 -12.85
N TRP A 13 1.15 2.50 -11.58
CA TRP A 13 1.96 3.59 -11.06
C TRP A 13 3.31 3.08 -10.59
N VAL A 14 4.37 3.84 -10.83
CA VAL A 14 5.70 3.62 -10.28
C VAL A 14 6.03 4.69 -9.26
N ALA A 15 6.69 4.30 -8.17
CA ALA A 15 7.16 5.20 -7.13
C ALA A 15 8.48 4.70 -6.54
N HIS A 16 9.14 5.55 -5.74
CA HIS A 16 10.25 5.12 -4.91
C HIS A 16 9.76 4.57 -3.58
N ASP A 17 10.11 3.32 -3.29
CA ASP A 17 10.09 2.79 -1.94
C ASP A 17 11.27 3.37 -1.16
N ARG A 18 11.02 3.79 0.08
CA ARG A 18 12.04 4.42 0.94
C ARG A 18 12.57 3.46 2.01
N LEU A 19 12.05 2.23 2.07
CA LEU A 19 12.59 1.16 2.92
C LEU A 19 13.88 0.58 2.32
N GLY A 20 13.94 0.40 1.00
CA GLY A 20 15.14 -0.01 0.28
C GLY A 20 15.90 1.19 -0.32
N SER A 21 17.22 1.05 -0.46
CA SER A 21 18.02 1.98 -1.27
C SER A 21 17.66 1.82 -2.74
N ASP A 22 17.37 2.93 -3.44
CA ASP A 22 17.07 2.97 -4.88
C ASP A 22 16.03 1.94 -5.36
N THR A 23 15.01 1.71 -4.54
CA THR A 23 13.96 0.72 -4.83
C THR A 23 12.78 1.36 -5.52
N LEU A 24 12.42 0.82 -6.69
CA LEU A 24 11.15 1.13 -7.33
C LEU A 24 10.08 0.18 -6.81
N ILE A 25 8.86 0.70 -6.66
CA ILE A 25 7.66 -0.07 -6.37
C ILE A 25 6.61 0.29 -7.41
N TYR A 26 6.06 -0.73 -8.05
CA TYR A 26 4.97 -0.62 -8.99
C TYR A 26 3.67 -0.96 -8.25
N THR A 27 2.60 -0.22 -8.50
CA THR A 27 1.33 -0.41 -7.82
C THR A 27 0.12 -0.14 -8.70
N ARG A 28 -0.93 -0.92 -8.51
CA ARG A 28 -2.28 -0.71 -9.01
C ARG A 28 -3.26 -0.75 -7.85
N THR A 29 -4.27 0.12 -7.90
CA THR A 29 -5.38 0.09 -6.93
C THR A 29 -6.60 -0.57 -7.55
N GLU A 30 -7.11 -1.61 -6.91
CA GLU A 30 -8.40 -2.23 -7.24
C GLU A 30 -9.36 -1.92 -6.09
N SER A 31 -10.54 -1.36 -6.39
CA SER A 31 -11.48 -0.96 -5.35
C SER A 31 -12.92 -1.24 -5.72
N ASN A 32 -13.72 -1.56 -4.72
CA ASN A 32 -15.15 -1.77 -4.88
C ASN A 32 -15.90 -1.14 -3.69
N ALA A 33 -16.73 -0.15 -4.00
CA ALA A 33 -17.46 0.63 -3.00
C ALA A 33 -18.57 -0.16 -2.31
N GLU A 34 -19.22 -1.10 -3.00
CA GLU A 34 -20.31 -1.92 -2.45
C GLU A 34 -19.79 -2.93 -1.42
N SER A 35 -18.63 -3.53 -1.67
CA SER A 35 -17.95 -4.44 -0.73
C SER A 35 -17.08 -3.71 0.29
N GLY A 36 -16.79 -2.42 0.06
CA GLY A 36 -15.91 -1.60 0.89
C GLY A 36 -14.45 -2.06 0.82
N THR A 37 -14.00 -2.59 -0.32
CA THR A 37 -12.65 -3.14 -0.50
C THR A 37 -11.75 -2.17 -1.25
N VAL A 38 -10.48 -2.11 -0.84
CA VAL A 38 -9.41 -1.38 -1.50
C VAL A 38 -8.17 -2.24 -1.44
N ASP A 39 -7.75 -2.77 -2.57
CA ASP A 39 -6.60 -3.64 -2.69
C ASP A 39 -5.49 -2.90 -3.43
N TYR A 40 -4.31 -2.83 -2.82
CA TYR A 40 -3.10 -2.35 -3.50
C TYR A 40 -2.31 -3.57 -3.97
N HIS A 41 -2.27 -3.75 -5.28
CA HIS A 41 -1.46 -4.79 -5.92
C HIS A 41 -0.12 -4.17 -6.25
N CYS A 42 0.96 -4.68 -5.67
CA CYS A 42 2.28 -4.08 -5.81
C CYS A 42 3.37 -5.11 -6.15
N ALA A 43 4.50 -4.62 -6.61
CA ALA A 43 5.76 -5.38 -6.59
C ALA A 43 6.95 -4.42 -6.54
N TRP A 44 8.02 -4.83 -5.86
CA TRP A 44 9.31 -4.17 -6.03
C TRP A 44 9.89 -4.49 -7.42
N ASP A 45 10.57 -3.51 -7.99
CA ASP A 45 11.45 -3.58 -9.17
C ASP A 45 10.82 -3.92 -10.53
N GLN A 46 9.57 -4.39 -10.58
CA GLN A 46 8.86 -4.71 -11.83
C GLN A 46 7.35 -4.47 -11.71
N GLY A 47 6.68 -4.30 -12.85
CA GLY A 47 5.24 -4.02 -12.94
C GLY A 47 4.37 -5.14 -13.52
N ASP A 48 4.97 -6.24 -14.00
CA ASP A 48 4.30 -7.31 -14.75
C ASP A 48 3.51 -8.27 -13.83
N HIS A 49 4.06 -8.59 -12.66
CA HIS A 49 3.45 -9.49 -11.69
C HIS A 49 3.39 -8.83 -10.31
N LEU A 50 2.26 -8.21 -10.00
CA LEU A 50 2.03 -7.47 -8.77
C LEU A 50 1.63 -8.39 -7.61
N TRP A 51 2.59 -9.14 -7.08
CA TRP A 51 2.38 -10.23 -6.12
C TRP A 51 2.32 -9.78 -4.63
N MET A 52 2.78 -8.57 -4.32
CA MET A 52 2.65 -7.97 -2.98
C MET A 52 1.26 -7.33 -2.85
N ILE A 53 0.30 -8.10 -2.33
CA ILE A 53 -1.09 -7.66 -2.26
C ILE A 53 -1.44 -7.20 -0.84
N TYR A 54 -1.83 -5.94 -0.73
CA TYR A 54 -2.33 -5.31 0.49
C TYR A 54 -3.85 -5.24 0.43
N LEU A 55 -4.51 -6.16 1.14
CA LEU A 55 -5.97 -6.27 1.16
C LEU A 55 -6.53 -5.37 2.24
N MET A 56 -7.29 -4.33 1.85
CA MET A 56 -7.93 -3.44 2.81
C MET A 56 -9.46 -3.54 2.74
N ARG A 57 -10.10 -3.41 3.90
CA ARG A 57 -11.55 -3.31 4.00
C ARG A 57 -11.95 -2.15 4.90
N VAL A 58 -12.82 -1.29 4.39
CA VAL A 58 -13.44 -0.19 5.12
C VAL A 58 -14.84 -0.61 5.53
N VAL A 59 -15.12 -0.55 6.84
CA VAL A 59 -16.41 -0.94 7.42
C VAL A 59 -16.98 0.22 8.22
N ASP A 60 -18.29 0.42 8.14
CA ASP A 60 -18.99 1.38 9.00
C ASP A 60 -18.85 0.98 10.47
N ALA A 61 -18.21 1.85 11.27
CA ALA A 61 -18.00 1.61 12.69
C ALA A 61 -19.31 1.56 13.48
N GLN A 62 -20.40 2.14 12.95
CA GLN A 62 -21.71 2.07 13.58
C GLN A 62 -22.21 0.62 13.64
N VAL A 63 -21.94 -0.18 12.59
CA VAL A 63 -22.37 -1.58 12.50
C VAL A 63 -21.55 -2.48 13.42
N VAL A 64 -20.24 -2.29 13.48
CA VAL A 64 -19.32 -3.22 14.16
C VAL A 64 -18.89 -2.80 15.56
N LEU A 65 -19.04 -1.51 15.91
CA LEU A 65 -18.61 -0.94 17.20
C LEU A 65 -19.64 -0.01 17.85
N ASN A 66 -20.84 0.16 17.24
CA ASN A 66 -21.91 1.03 17.74
C ASN A 66 -21.47 2.48 18.04
N LYS A 67 -20.59 3.03 17.20
CA LYS A 67 -20.17 4.43 17.26
C LYS A 67 -19.91 4.97 15.84
N PRO A 68 -20.09 6.28 15.60
CA PRO A 68 -19.83 6.86 14.28
C PRO A 68 -18.35 6.72 13.89
N GLY A 69 -18.09 6.54 12.61
CA GLY A 69 -16.74 6.50 12.02
C GLY A 69 -16.53 5.30 11.12
N SER A 70 -15.27 4.91 10.94
CA SER A 70 -14.87 3.79 10.07
C SER A 70 -13.87 2.89 10.76
N VAL A 71 -13.96 1.58 10.49
CA VAL A 71 -12.94 0.59 10.79
C VAL A 71 -12.21 0.25 9.51
N VAL A 72 -10.88 0.31 9.53
CA VAL A 72 -10.03 -0.12 8.42
C VAL A 72 -9.32 -1.39 8.84
N LEU A 73 -9.59 -2.46 8.12
CA LEU A 73 -8.86 -3.72 8.22
C LEU A 73 -7.81 -3.75 7.13
N TRP A 74 -6.63 -4.27 7.45
CA TRP A 74 -5.54 -4.45 6.51
C TRP A 74 -4.92 -5.82 6.77
N THR A 75 -4.88 -6.66 5.73
CA THR A 75 -4.21 -7.96 5.75
C THR A 75 -3.33 -8.14 4.53
N ASN A 76 -2.21 -8.84 4.71
CA ASN A 76 -1.37 -9.34 3.62
C ASN A 76 -1.27 -10.85 3.74
N CYS A 77 -1.09 -11.53 2.61
CA CYS A 77 -0.76 -12.95 2.57
C CYS A 77 0.74 -13.12 2.30
N HIS A 78 1.37 -14.11 2.94
CA HIS A 78 2.77 -14.42 2.69
C HIS A 78 2.92 -15.14 1.35
N HIS A 79 3.01 -14.38 0.27
CA HIS A 79 3.32 -14.92 -1.05
C HIS A 79 4.69 -15.63 -1.02
N PRO A 80 4.89 -16.77 -1.72
CA PRO A 80 6.18 -17.47 -1.73
C PRO A 80 7.38 -16.61 -2.16
N PHE A 81 7.14 -15.53 -2.89
CA PHE A 81 8.18 -14.59 -3.31
C PHE A 81 8.74 -13.72 -2.19
N TYR A 82 8.10 -13.67 -1.01
CA TYR A 82 8.77 -13.15 0.17
C TYR A 82 9.96 -14.04 0.56
N ASP A 83 9.84 -15.37 0.48
CA ASP A 83 10.96 -16.27 0.77
C ASP A 83 12.01 -16.29 -0.35
N GLU A 84 11.56 -16.34 -1.61
CA GLU A 84 12.43 -16.52 -2.77
C GLU A 84 12.16 -15.44 -3.82
N ASN A 85 13.09 -14.48 -3.98
CA ASN A 85 12.95 -13.44 -5.00
C ASN A 85 12.98 -14.07 -6.42
N PRO A 86 11.89 -14.02 -7.18
CA PRO A 86 11.83 -14.60 -8.52
C PRO A 86 12.44 -13.70 -9.60
N TYR A 87 12.76 -12.43 -9.29
CA TYR A 87 13.28 -11.42 -10.21
C TYR A 87 14.60 -10.81 -9.69
N PRO A 88 15.66 -11.61 -9.44
CA PRO A 88 16.94 -11.08 -8.92
C PRO A 88 17.62 -10.11 -9.90
N GLU A 89 17.36 -10.22 -11.20
CA GLU A 89 17.95 -9.38 -12.25
C GLU A 89 17.37 -7.97 -12.33
N THR A 90 16.16 -7.75 -11.81
CA THR A 90 15.52 -6.43 -11.78
C THR A 90 15.89 -5.65 -10.53
N ALA A 91 16.37 -6.34 -9.49
CA ALA A 91 16.77 -5.73 -8.24
C ALA A 91 18.00 -4.81 -8.44
N PRO A 92 18.08 -3.67 -7.74
CA PRO A 92 19.27 -2.82 -7.76
C PRO A 92 20.53 -3.60 -7.33
N PRO A 93 21.66 -3.51 -8.06
CA PRO A 93 22.83 -4.39 -7.88
C PRO A 93 23.45 -4.45 -6.47
N GLN A 94 23.17 -3.46 -5.61
CA GLN A 94 23.74 -3.36 -4.27
C GLN A 94 22.69 -3.44 -3.15
N ARG A 95 21.41 -3.66 -3.48
CA ARG A 95 20.37 -3.73 -2.46
C ARG A 95 20.47 -5.06 -1.71
N LYS A 96 20.97 -4.98 -0.47
CA LYS A 96 21.17 -6.14 0.40
C LYS A 96 19.87 -6.75 0.92
N PRO A 97 18.90 -5.97 1.46
CA PRO A 97 17.68 -6.58 1.95
C PRO A 97 16.68 -6.80 0.81
N TRP A 98 16.09 -7.98 0.79
CA TRP A 98 14.88 -8.28 0.04
C TRP A 98 13.65 -7.84 0.83
N VAL A 99 12.52 -7.57 0.16
CA VAL A 99 11.29 -7.19 0.86
C VAL A 99 10.82 -8.27 1.84
N GLY A 100 11.09 -9.55 1.52
CA GLY A 100 10.82 -10.69 2.41
C GLY A 100 11.55 -10.65 3.75
N ASP A 101 12.76 -10.08 3.79
CA ASP A 101 13.52 -9.94 5.04
C ASP A 101 12.82 -9.04 6.07
N PHE A 102 11.84 -8.24 5.61
CA PHE A 102 11.04 -7.37 6.47
C PHE A 102 9.70 -7.98 6.89
N TRP A 103 9.32 -9.17 6.40
CA TRP A 103 7.99 -9.74 6.62
C TRP A 103 7.58 -9.81 8.09
N ASP A 104 8.49 -10.27 8.97
CA ASP A 104 8.21 -10.38 10.40
C ASP A 104 7.97 -9.01 11.07
N MET A 105 8.42 -7.92 10.45
CA MET A 105 8.19 -6.55 10.92
C MET A 105 6.96 -5.89 10.30
N PHE A 106 6.32 -6.51 9.30
CA PHE A 106 5.17 -5.92 8.60
C PHE A 106 4.02 -5.57 9.56
N GLY A 107 3.72 -6.41 10.54
CA GLY A 107 2.67 -6.11 11.51
C GLY A 107 2.89 -4.78 12.25
N ALA A 108 4.12 -4.51 12.67
CA ALA A 108 4.48 -3.25 13.33
C ALA A 108 4.53 -2.08 12.34
N GLY A 109 5.09 -2.30 11.14
CA GLY A 109 5.14 -1.30 10.06
C GLY A 109 3.75 -0.85 9.61
N HIS A 110 2.86 -1.80 9.31
CA HIS A 110 1.49 -1.53 8.89
C HIS A 110 0.68 -0.85 10.00
N MET A 111 0.91 -1.18 11.27
CA MET A 111 0.27 -0.46 12.37
C MET A 111 0.67 1.02 12.38
N LEU A 112 1.96 1.33 12.21
CA LEU A 112 2.43 2.72 12.09
C LEU A 112 1.78 3.43 10.90
N GLU A 113 1.66 2.75 9.76
CA GLU A 113 1.03 3.30 8.55
C GLU A 113 -0.49 3.50 8.71
N LEU A 114 -1.21 2.59 9.38
CA LEU A 114 -2.62 2.77 9.74
C LEU A 114 -2.83 3.95 10.69
N LEU A 115 -1.93 4.16 11.65
CA LEU A 115 -1.98 5.33 12.53
C LEU A 115 -1.77 6.63 11.75
N ASN A 116 -0.86 6.64 10.76
CA ASN A 116 -0.68 7.77 9.86
C ASN A 116 -1.94 8.03 9.02
N LEU A 117 -2.55 6.99 8.44
CA LEU A 117 -3.80 7.09 7.68
C LEU A 117 -4.92 7.68 8.54
N LYS A 118 -5.10 7.15 9.76
CA LYS A 118 -6.07 7.66 10.73
C LYS A 118 -5.84 9.14 11.02
N ALA A 119 -4.62 9.52 11.38
CA ALA A 119 -4.29 10.90 11.72
C ALA A 119 -4.56 11.86 10.53
N ILE A 120 -4.18 11.45 9.32
CA ILE A 120 -4.42 12.20 8.09
C ILE A 120 -5.93 12.40 7.84
N ALA A 121 -6.72 11.33 7.93
CA ALA A 121 -8.15 11.37 7.66
C ALA A 121 -8.91 12.21 8.69
N GLU A 122 -8.63 12.01 9.98
CA GLU A 122 -9.26 12.76 11.07
C GLU A 122 -8.88 14.25 11.04
N TYR A 123 -7.62 14.56 10.77
CA TYR A 123 -7.18 15.94 10.59
C TYR A 123 -7.92 16.61 9.43
N ARG A 124 -7.95 15.99 8.25
CA ARG A 124 -8.64 16.58 7.10
C ARG A 124 -10.14 16.75 7.34
N HIS A 125 -10.80 15.73 7.89
CA HIS A 125 -12.24 15.77 8.18
C HIS A 125 -12.59 16.89 9.16
N SER A 126 -11.86 16.99 10.28
CA SER A 126 -12.08 18.03 11.30
C SER A 126 -11.81 19.45 10.80
N HIS A 127 -11.03 19.61 9.72
CA HIS A 127 -10.69 20.90 9.13
C HIS A 127 -11.44 21.19 7.81
N GLY A 128 -12.39 20.32 7.41
CA GLY A 128 -13.13 20.47 6.16
C GLY A 128 -12.25 20.41 4.90
N LEU A 129 -11.08 19.77 4.99
CA LEU A 129 -10.15 19.64 3.87
C LEU A 129 -10.54 18.44 3.00
N PRO A 130 -10.31 18.52 1.67
CA PRO A 130 -10.56 17.40 0.78
C PRO A 130 -9.65 16.22 1.11
N ILE A 131 -10.20 15.00 1.03
CA ILE A 131 -9.44 13.75 1.19
C ILE A 131 -8.48 13.55 0.00
N VAL A 132 -8.94 13.85 -1.21
CA VAL A 132 -8.10 13.84 -2.41
C VAL A 132 -7.25 15.12 -2.42
N PRO A 133 -5.91 15.02 -2.35
CA PRO A 133 -5.02 16.16 -2.49
C PRO A 133 -5.18 16.84 -3.86
N GLU A 134 -4.99 18.15 -3.91
CA GLU A 134 -5.19 18.94 -5.14
C GLU A 134 -4.31 18.48 -6.31
N TRP A 135 -3.10 17.98 -6.06
CA TRP A 135 -2.20 17.50 -7.11
C TRP A 135 -2.66 16.18 -7.79
N MET A 136 -3.67 15.50 -7.24
CA MET A 136 -4.30 14.32 -7.84
C MET A 136 -5.58 14.64 -8.64
N LYS A 137 -5.94 15.91 -8.80
CA LYS A 137 -7.03 16.36 -9.68
C LYS A 137 -6.47 16.92 -10.97
#